data_AF-K5WBE9-F1
#
_entry.id   AF-K5WBE9-F1
#
_cell.length_a   1.000
_cell.length_b   1.000
_cell.length_c   1.000
_cell.angle_alpha   90.00
_cell.angle_beta   90.00
_cell.angle_gamma   90.00
#
_symmetry.space_group_name_H-M   'P 1'
#
loop_
_entity.id
_entity.type
_entity.pdbx_description
1 polymer ?
#
loop_
_entity_poly.entity_id
_entity_poly.type
_entity_poly.pdbx_seq_one_letter_code
_entity_poly.pdbx_strand_id
1 'polypeptide(L)' 'MFYKQPTWDDLADRIQNLYGIPKDKVGVSYFDVDGDEITLSSQDELQDYY' A
#
# COMPACT_ATOMS: atom_id res chain seq x y z
N MET A 1 -9.80 11.81 2.21
CA MET A 1 -10.64 10.60 2.37
C MET A 1 -10.70 9.93 1.03
N PHE A 2 -10.46 8.62 0.96
CA PHE A 2 -10.62 7.85 -0.29
C PHE A 2 -12.10 7.46 -0.42
N TYR A 3 -12.77 7.91 -1.48
CA TYR A 3 -14.20 7.67 -1.75
C TYR A 3 -14.46 6.39 -2.56
N LYS A 4 -13.39 5.77 -3.09
CA LYS A 4 -13.33 4.43 -3.68
C LYS A 4 -12.11 3.71 -3.10
N GLN A 5 -12.02 2.38 -3.25
CA GLN A 5 -10.77 1.65 -2.95
C GLN A 5 -9.62 2.31 -3.72
N PRO A 6 -8.61 2.85 -3.02
CA PRO A 6 -7.48 3.51 -3.67
C PRO A 6 -6.66 2.48 -4.45
N THR A 7 -6.05 2.92 -5.55
CA THR A 7 -5.05 2.09 -6.22
C THR A 7 -3.77 2.07 -5.40
N TRP A 8 -2.87 1.13 -5.69
CA TRP A 8 -1.54 1.11 -5.13
C TRP A 8 -0.77 2.41 -5.45
N ASP A 9 -0.95 2.97 -6.65
CA ASP A 9 -0.39 4.29 -7.01
C ASP A 9 -0.88 5.38 -6.04
N ASP A 10 -2.19 5.48 -5.78
CA ASP A 10 -2.74 6.48 -4.85
C ASP A 10 -2.14 6.35 -3.43
N LEU A 11 -1.82 5.12 -2.99
CA LEU A 11 -1.19 4.85 -1.70
C LEU A 11 0.31 5.19 -1.73
N ALA A 12 1.03 4.77 -2.77
CA ALA A 12 2.44 5.04 -2.96
C ALA A 12 2.73 6.55 -3.05
N ASP A 13 1.88 7.32 -3.74
CA ASP A 13 1.98 8.78 -3.85
C ASP A 13 1.89 9.45 -2.49
N ARG A 14 0.99 8.94 -1.66
CA ARG A 14 0.80 9.49 -0.32
C ARG A 14 1.99 9.19 0.57
N ILE A 15 2.57 7.98 0.48
CA ILE A 15 3.76 7.59 1.23
C ILE A 15 4.98 8.37 0.75
N GLN A 16 5.16 8.54 -0.55
CA GLN A 16 6.19 9.39 -1.13
C GLN A 16 6.11 10.82 -0.58
N ASN A 17 4.90 11.42 -0.57
CA ASN A 17 4.72 12.78 -0.07
C ASN A 17 5.00 12.91 1.44
N LEU A 18 4.72 11.86 2.21
CA LEU A 18 4.93 11.87 3.67
C LEU A 18 6.39 11.63 4.06
N TYR A 19 7.08 10.73 3.35
CA TYR A 19 8.41 10.23 3.75
C TYR A 19 9.52 10.53 2.77
N GLY A 20 9.21 11.11 1.60
CA GLY A 20 10.19 11.44 0.56
C GLY A 20 10.77 10.21 -0.19
N ILE A 21 10.12 9.06 -0.07
CA ILE A 21 10.60 7.79 -0.65
C ILE A 21 10.13 7.70 -2.12
N PRO A 22 11.00 7.35 -3.08
CA PRO A 22 10.59 7.11 -4.47
C PRO A 22 9.49 6.05 -4.57
N LYS A 23 8.46 6.24 -5.42
CA LYS A 23 7.31 5.32 -5.53
C LYS A 23 7.73 3.88 -5.82
N ASP A 24 8.75 3.67 -6.64
CA ASP A 24 9.33 2.37 -6.99
C ASP A 24 10.08 1.68 -5.83
N LYS A 25 10.27 2.41 -4.73
CA LYS A 25 10.90 1.96 -3.48
C LYS A 25 9.91 1.92 -2.32
N VAL A 26 8.63 2.23 -2.55
CA VAL A 26 7.60 2.18 -1.51
C VAL A 26 7.07 0.75 -1.38
N GLY A 27 7.03 0.27 -0.15
CA GLY A 27 6.32 -0.94 0.26
C GLY A 27 5.82 -0.76 1.69
N VAL A 28 4.66 -1.30 2.00
CA VAL A 28 4.08 -1.27 3.35
C VAL A 28 3.82 -2.69 3.82
N SER A 29 4.12 -2.96 5.08
CA SER A 29 3.68 -4.18 5.75
C SER A 29 2.84 -3.86 6.97
N TYR A 30 1.84 -4.69 7.23
CA TYR A 30 1.00 -4.62 8.43
C TYR A 30 0.61 -6.03 8.86
N PHE A 31 0.36 -6.21 10.16
CA PHE A 31 -0.23 -7.45 10.68
C PHE A 31 -1.75 -7.35 10.61
N ASP A 32 -2.40 -8.36 10.05
CA ASP A 32 -3.86 -8.43 10.04
C ASP A 32 -4.44 -8.94 11.37
N VAL A 33 -5.75 -9.22 11.38
CA VAL A 33 -6.47 -9.67 12.57
C VAL A 33 -6.11 -11.09 13.00
N ASP A 34 -5.58 -11.90 12.09
CA ASP A 34 -5.14 -13.27 12.32
C ASP A 34 -3.65 -13.32 12.72
N GLY A 35 -2.95 -12.18 12.62
CA GLY A 35 -1.54 -12.03 12.98
C GLY A 35 -0.60 -12.35 11.83
N ASP A 36 -1.13 -12.47 10.61
CA ASP A 36 -0.31 -12.68 9.42
C ASP A 36 0.32 -11.37 8.97
N GLU A 37 1.59 -11.43 8.59
CA GLU A 37 2.31 -10.27 8.04
C GLU A 37 1.93 -10.08 6.58
N ILE A 38 1.16 -9.04 6.30
CA ILE A 38 0.74 -8.66 4.96
C ILE A 38 1.70 -7.62 4.43
N THR A 39 2.30 -7.87 3.28
CA THR A 39 3.14 -6.90 2.56
C THR A 39 2.45 -6.48 1.27
N LEU A 40 2.36 -5.18 1.04
CA LEU A 40 1.81 -4.57 -0.16
C LEU A 40 2.88 -3.66 -0.77
N SER A 41 3.23 -3.94 -2.02
CA SER A 41 4.21 -3.17 -2.80
C SER A 41 3.78 -2.94 -4.26
N SER A 42 2.62 -3.47 -4.65
CA SER A 42 2.11 -3.41 -6.02
C SER A 42 0.57 -3.42 -6.08
N GLN A 43 0.04 -3.08 -7.25
CA GLN A 43 -1.40 -3.08 -7.51
C GLN A 43 -2.00 -4.50 -7.55
N ASP A 44 -1.22 -5.48 -7.99
CA ASP A 44 -1.64 -6.88 -8.08
C ASP A 44 -1.76 -7.47 -6.67
N GLU A 45 -0.76 -7.28 -5.80
CA GLU A 45 -0.82 -7.69 -4.39
C GLU A 45 -1.98 -7.02 -3.66
N LEU A 46 -2.24 -5.74 -3.94
CA LEU A 46 -3.39 -5.04 -3.36
C LEU A 46 -4.72 -5.65 -3.81
N GLN A 47 -4.84 -6.11 -5.06
CA GLN A 47 -6.04 -6.77 -5.56
C GLN A 47 -6.21 -8.19 -5.04
N ASP A 48 -5.11 -8.95 -4.90
CA ASP A 48 -5.16 -10.30 -4.34
C ASP A 48 -5.62 -10.33 -2.87
N TYR A 49 -5.40 -9.23 -2.14
CA TYR A 49 -5.88 -9.05 -0.78
C TYR A 49 -7.34 -8.57 -0.65
N TYR A 50 -7.95 -8.07 -1.73
CA TYR A 50 -9.31 -7.53 -1.74
C TYR A 50 -10.34 -8.54 -2.25
#